data_AF-A0A1V4XCG8-F1
#
_entry.id   AF-A0A1V4XCG8-F1
#
_cell.length_a   1.000
_cell.length_b   1.000
_cell.length_c   1.000
_cell.angle_alpha   90.00
_cell.angle_beta   90.00
_cell.angle_gamma   90.00
#
_symmetry.space_group_name_H-M   'P 1'
#
loop_
_entity.id
_entity.type
_entity.pdbx_description
1 polymer ?
#
loop_
_entity_poly.entity_id
_entity_poly.type
_entity_poly.pdbx_seq_one_letter_code
_entity_poly.pdbx_strand_id
1 'polypeptide(L)'
;MTKILGPLLTDNIDDTKYVRLIAPFRFVSDVLYREGLANDVTMPAGFVMDFESVPLIRGTSKRAGAAHDYLCRSDSVPLVSKAVAARVYLEIMEYRDGLLEDGPLGKLDRWWRRWLKYAVVRVAPGYFHKHKVSATYEELAGLI
;
A
#
# COMPACT_ATOMS: atom_id res chain seq x y z
N MET A 1 7.88 3.68 -15.21
CA MET A 1 6.45 3.27 -15.26
C MET A 1 6.20 2.20 -14.21
N THR A 2 5.16 2.36 -13.37
CA THR A 2 4.78 1.32 -12.39
C THR A 2 4.39 0.02 -13.07
N LYS A 3 4.84 -1.10 -12.48
CA LYS A 3 4.46 -2.45 -12.91
C LYS A 3 4.16 -3.30 -11.69
N ILE A 4 3.06 -4.04 -11.73
CA ILE A 4 2.78 -5.10 -10.76
C ILE A 4 3.28 -6.41 -11.36
N LEU A 5 4.23 -7.07 -10.69
CA LEU A 5 4.96 -8.21 -11.25
C LEU A 5 4.32 -9.56 -10.90
N GLY A 6 3.27 -9.58 -10.10
CA GLY A 6 2.56 -10.80 -9.71
C GLY A 6 1.23 -10.54 -9.00
N PRO A 7 0.43 -11.59 -8.76
CA PRO A 7 -0.81 -11.45 -8.00
C PRO A 7 -0.52 -11.07 -6.54
N LEU A 8 -1.44 -10.33 -5.95
CA LEU A 8 -1.45 -10.11 -4.50
C LEU A 8 -2.22 -11.26 -3.86
N LEU A 9 -1.51 -12.20 -3.25
CA LEU A 9 -2.08 -13.38 -2.62
C LEU A 9 -2.09 -13.20 -1.10
N THR A 10 -3.26 -13.31 -0.49
CA THR A 10 -3.46 -13.03 0.94
C THR A 10 -4.42 -13.99 1.59
N ASP A 11 -4.17 -14.32 2.85
CA ASP A 11 -5.10 -15.00 3.75
C ASP A 11 -5.61 -14.02 4.82
N ASN A 12 -6.89 -14.13 5.17
CA ASN A 12 -7.45 -13.40 6.31
C ASN A 12 -6.96 -14.02 7.62
N ILE A 13 -6.64 -13.17 8.60
CA ILE A 13 -6.31 -13.64 9.95
C ILE A 13 -7.61 -13.61 10.76
N ASP A 14 -8.26 -14.77 10.87
CA ASP A 14 -9.53 -14.98 11.60
C ASP A 14 -10.57 -13.87 11.32
N ASP A 15 -11.29 -13.43 12.37
CA ASP A 15 -12.27 -12.34 12.33
C ASP A 15 -11.63 -10.94 12.48
N THR A 16 -10.32 -10.83 12.24
CA THR A 16 -9.61 -9.56 12.37
C THR A 16 -9.67 -8.73 11.08
N LYS A 17 -9.34 -7.44 11.20
CA LYS A 17 -9.20 -6.55 10.04
C LYS A 17 -7.91 -6.80 9.24
N TYR A 18 -7.01 -7.66 9.73
CA TYR A 18 -5.68 -7.87 9.19
C TYR A 18 -5.65 -9.07 8.26
N VAL A 19 -4.74 -9.01 7.30
CA VAL A 19 -4.47 -10.07 6.34
C VAL A 19 -2.97 -10.33 6.29
N ARG A 20 -2.60 -11.54 5.88
CA ARG A 20 -1.22 -11.97 5.72
C ARG A 20 -0.91 -12.25 4.25
N LEU A 21 0.22 -11.78 3.74
CA LEU A 21 0.73 -12.22 2.43
C LEU A 21 1.10 -13.71 2.50
N ILE A 22 0.54 -14.53 1.61
CA ILE A 22 0.89 -15.97 1.53
C ILE A 22 2.09 -16.23 0.62
N ALA A 23 2.38 -15.29 -0.29
CA ALA A 23 3.50 -15.33 -1.22
C ALA A 23 4.14 -13.94 -1.33
N PRO A 24 5.42 -13.83 -1.73
CA PRO A 24 6.04 -12.55 -1.96
C PRO A 24 5.27 -11.73 -2.99
N PHE A 25 5.06 -10.44 -2.70
CA PHE A 25 4.43 -9.51 -3.63
C PHE A 25 5.47 -8.54 -4.19
N ARG A 26 5.52 -8.40 -5.52
CA ARG A 26 6.55 -7.63 -6.21
C ARG A 26 5.95 -6.53 -7.08
N PHE A 27 6.53 -5.34 -7.01
CA PHE A 27 6.15 -4.22 -7.87
C PHE A 27 7.36 -3.35 -8.20
N VAL A 28 7.27 -2.67 -9.35
CA VAL A 28 8.22 -1.63 -9.75
C VAL A 28 7.54 -0.27 -9.62
N SER A 29 8.22 0.74 -9.08
CA SER A 29 7.71 2.11 -8.92
C SER A 29 8.58 3.15 -9.61
N ASP A 30 7.97 4.02 -10.41
CA ASP A 30 8.66 5.16 -11.03
C ASP A 30 8.98 6.26 -9.99
N VAL A 31 8.14 6.40 -8.97
CA VAL A 31 8.39 7.32 -7.85
C VAL A 31 9.70 6.97 -7.16
N LEU A 32 9.92 5.70 -6.83
CA LEU A 32 11.18 5.27 -6.18
C LEU A 32 12.40 5.51 -7.07
N TYR A 33 12.27 5.23 -8.37
CA TYR A 33 13.32 5.49 -9.34
C TYR A 33 13.72 6.97 -9.39
N ARG A 34 12.74 7.89 -9.43
CA ARG A 34 12.98 9.34 -9.44
C ARG A 34 13.61 9.87 -8.16
N GLU A 35 13.41 9.18 -7.04
CA GLU A 35 14.05 9.49 -5.76
C GLU A 35 15.47 8.89 -5.65
N GLY A 36 15.96 8.21 -6.70
CA GLY A 36 17.28 7.57 -6.69
C GLY A 36 17.35 6.29 -5.85
N LEU A 37 16.20 5.67 -5.56
CA LEU A 37 16.09 4.47 -4.74
C LEU A 37 15.90 3.21 -5.58
N ALA A 38 16.14 2.05 -4.96
CA ALA A 38 15.78 0.76 -5.54
C ALA A 38 14.28 0.76 -5.87
N ASN A 39 13.96 0.55 -7.14
CA ASN A 39 12.60 0.71 -7.65
C ASN A 39 11.85 -0.61 -7.84
N ASP A 40 12.54 -1.76 -7.84
CA ASP A 40 11.94 -3.09 -7.71
C ASP A 40 11.82 -3.44 -6.22
N VAL A 41 10.60 -3.50 -5.74
CA VAL A 41 10.27 -3.76 -4.34
C VAL A 41 9.70 -5.16 -4.21
N THR A 42 10.25 -5.93 -3.26
CA THR A 42 9.74 -7.25 -2.88
C THR A 42 9.26 -7.20 -1.44
N MET A 43 7.95 -7.33 -1.26
CA MET A 43 7.33 -7.57 0.04
C MET A 43 7.42 -9.06 0.36
N PRO A 44 7.93 -9.46 1.55
CA PRO A 44 8.09 -10.86 1.89
C PRO A 44 6.74 -11.54 2.16
N ALA A 45 6.70 -12.86 1.94
CA ALA A 45 5.61 -13.68 2.47
C ALA A 45 5.58 -13.57 4.01
N GLY A 46 4.40 -13.72 4.59
CA GLY A 46 4.17 -13.54 6.02
C GLY A 46 3.90 -12.08 6.44
N PHE A 47 4.12 -11.11 5.56
CA PHE A 47 3.83 -9.69 5.85
C PHE A 47 2.36 -9.50 6.24
N VAL A 48 2.13 -8.90 7.41
CA VAL A 48 0.78 -8.60 7.91
C VAL A 48 0.45 -7.13 7.61
N MET A 49 -0.80 -6.90 7.17
CA MET A 49 -1.31 -5.57 6.79
C MET A 49 -2.82 -5.48 6.96
N ASP A 50 -3.39 -4.27 6.90
CA ASP A 50 -4.85 -4.05 6.93
C ASP A 50 -5.41 -3.49 5.60
N PHE A 51 -4.64 -3.63 4.51
CA PHE A 51 -4.80 -3.02 3.19
C PHE A 51 -4.88 -1.48 3.22
N GLU A 52 -5.95 -0.92 3.75
CA GLU A 52 -6.15 0.53 3.79
C GLU A 52 -6.81 0.90 5.11
N SER A 53 -6.19 1.78 5.89
CA SER A 53 -6.71 2.22 7.18
C SER A 53 -7.74 3.35 7.08
N VAL A 54 -8.10 3.81 5.87
CA VAL A 54 -9.11 4.87 5.66
C VAL A 54 -10.51 4.25 5.59
N PRO A 55 -11.35 4.35 6.64
CA PRO A 55 -12.57 3.53 6.75
C PRO A 55 -13.61 3.82 5.67
N LEU A 56 -13.73 5.08 5.24
CA LEU A 56 -14.79 5.52 4.32
C LEU A 56 -14.65 4.98 2.89
N ILE A 57 -13.45 4.55 2.51
CA ILE A 57 -13.07 4.18 1.13
C ILE A 57 -12.10 2.99 1.12
N ARG A 58 -12.16 2.17 2.17
CA ARG A 58 -11.33 0.98 2.36
C ARG A 58 -11.56 -0.05 1.27
N GLY A 59 -10.48 -0.68 0.82
CA GLY A 59 -10.53 -1.88 -0.03
C GLY A 59 -10.61 -1.62 -1.52
N THR A 60 -10.65 -0.35 -1.98
CA THR A 60 -10.72 -0.12 -3.42
C THR A 60 -9.38 -0.39 -4.11
N SER A 61 -8.23 -0.21 -3.43
CA SER A 61 -6.91 -0.53 -4.01
C SER A 61 -6.04 -1.35 -3.05
N LYS A 62 -6.35 -2.64 -2.91
CA LYS A 62 -5.60 -3.57 -2.04
C LYS A 62 -4.09 -3.57 -2.32
N ARG A 63 -3.68 -3.55 -3.60
CA ARG A 63 -2.26 -3.54 -4.00
C ARG A 63 -1.54 -2.26 -3.60
N ALA A 64 -2.18 -1.11 -3.80
CA ALA A 64 -1.60 0.16 -3.39
C ALA A 64 -1.48 0.19 -1.87
N GLY A 65 -2.54 -0.23 -1.18
CA GLY A 65 -2.58 -0.34 0.28
C GLY A 65 -1.45 -1.18 0.86
N ALA A 66 -1.24 -2.37 0.28
CA ALA A 66 -0.13 -3.26 0.64
C ALA A 66 1.24 -2.58 0.48
N ALA A 67 1.50 -2.00 -0.70
CA ALA A 67 2.76 -1.31 -0.99
C ALA A 67 3.00 -0.13 -0.04
N HIS A 68 1.95 0.64 0.27
CA HIS A 68 2.03 1.76 1.21
C HIS A 68 2.37 1.29 2.62
N ASP A 69 1.65 0.28 3.14
CA ASP A 69 1.87 -0.24 4.49
C ASP A 69 3.28 -0.80 4.64
N TYR A 70 3.76 -1.55 3.62
CA TYR A 70 5.14 -2.04 3.59
C TYR A 70 6.17 -0.92 3.61
N LEU A 71 6.03 0.08 2.73
CA LEU A 71 6.97 1.22 2.68
C LEU A 71 6.89 2.14 3.90
N CYS A 72 5.89 1.96 4.76
CA CYS A 72 5.77 2.65 6.03
C CYS A 72 6.33 1.82 7.20
N ARG A 73 6.92 0.65 6.96
CA ARG A 73 7.62 -0.12 7.99
C ARG A 73 9.01 0.46 8.25
N SER A 74 9.46 0.41 9.51
CA SER A 74 10.72 0.99 9.95
C SER A 74 11.97 0.35 9.34
N ASP A 75 11.84 -0.85 8.81
CA ASP A 75 12.89 -1.68 8.22
C ASP A 75 12.52 -2.14 6.79
N SER A 76 11.63 -1.38 6.11
CA SER A 76 11.32 -1.65 4.72
C SER A 76 12.55 -1.45 3.83
N VAL A 77 12.62 -2.21 2.74
CA VAL A 77 13.63 -2.03 1.69
C VAL A 77 12.93 -1.65 0.39
N PRO A 78 13.15 -0.44 -0.17
CA PRO A 78 13.92 0.65 0.42
C PRO A 78 13.23 1.28 1.64
N LEU A 79 14.01 1.96 2.48
CA LEU A 79 13.48 2.80 3.54
C LEU A 79 13.18 4.18 2.95
N VAL A 80 11.96 4.65 3.11
CA VAL A 80 11.49 5.87 2.42
C VAL A 80 10.89 6.86 3.40
N SER A 81 10.67 8.10 2.99
CA SER A 81 9.85 9.02 3.77
C SER A 81 8.36 8.73 3.59
N LYS A 82 7.54 9.15 4.55
CA LYS A 82 6.08 9.07 4.46
C LYS A 82 5.52 9.69 3.16
N ALA A 83 6.12 10.81 2.74
CA ALA A 83 5.73 11.49 1.50
C ALA A 83 6.08 10.68 0.24
N VAL A 84 7.15 9.89 0.25
CA VAL A 84 7.50 8.97 -0.83
C VAL A 84 6.55 7.78 -0.83
N ALA A 85 6.31 7.14 0.33
CA ALA A 85 5.35 6.03 0.44
C ALA A 85 3.95 6.44 -0.06
N ALA A 86 3.47 7.62 0.32
CA ALA A 86 2.19 8.15 -0.16
C ALA A 86 2.18 8.40 -1.68
N ARG A 87 3.30 8.83 -2.29
CA ARG A 87 3.40 8.99 -3.75
C ARG A 87 3.39 7.65 -4.48
N VAL A 88 4.05 6.62 -3.95
CA VAL A 88 3.97 5.24 -4.48
C VAL A 88 2.54 4.71 -4.40
N TYR A 89 1.85 4.98 -3.29
CA TYR A 89 0.44 4.64 -3.13
C TYR A 89 -0.45 5.27 -4.22
N LEU A 90 -0.26 6.57 -4.47
CA LEU A 90 -0.94 7.29 -5.55
C LEU A 90 -0.64 6.68 -6.93
N GLU A 91 0.63 6.39 -7.20
CA GLU A 91 1.10 5.81 -8.46
C GLU A 91 0.46 4.45 -8.78
N ILE A 92 0.37 3.56 -7.78
CA ILE A 92 -0.26 2.24 -7.97
C ILE A 92 -1.78 2.36 -8.16
N MET A 93 -2.44 3.31 -7.50
CA MET A 93 -3.85 3.60 -7.75
C MET A 93 -4.07 4.15 -9.17
N GLU A 94 -3.19 5.02 -9.66
CA GLU A 94 -3.22 5.53 -11.04
C GLU A 94 -3.07 4.42 -12.07
N TYR A 95 -2.11 3.52 -11.83
CA TYR A 95 -1.93 2.33 -12.64
C TYR A 95 -3.21 1.48 -12.71
N ARG A 96 -3.84 1.20 -11.55
CA ARG A 96 -5.12 0.46 -11.51
C ARG A 96 -6.22 1.19 -12.29
N ASP A 97 -6.35 2.49 -12.11
CA ASP A 97 -7.41 3.28 -12.74
C ASP A 97 -7.33 3.28 -14.27
N GLY A 98 -6.11 3.21 -14.81
CA GLY A 98 -5.86 3.09 -16.24
C GLY A 98 -6.20 1.72 -16.83
N LEU A 99 -6.37 0.68 -16.00
CA LEU A 99 -6.78 -0.66 -16.44
C LEU A 99 -8.31 -0.85 -16.46
N LEU A 100 -9.06 0.08 -15.86
CA LEU A 100 -10.51 -0.02 -15.76
C LEU A 100 -11.19 0.73 -16.91
N GLU A 101 -12.04 0.03 -17.65
CA GLU A 101 -12.87 0.62 -18.70
C GLU A 101 -14.13 1.23 -18.11
N ASP A 102 -14.15 2.57 -18.00
CA ASP A 102 -15.32 3.30 -17.51
C ASP A 102 -15.58 4.56 -18.33
N GLY A 103 -16.84 5.02 -18.31
CA GLY A 103 -17.24 6.31 -18.85
C GLY A 103 -16.64 7.51 -18.09
N PRO A 104 -16.80 8.73 -18.60
CA PRO A 104 -16.20 9.95 -18.02
C PRO A 104 -16.52 10.18 -16.54
N LEU A 105 -17.77 9.89 -16.12
CA LEU A 105 -18.19 10.03 -14.71
C LEU A 105 -17.45 9.07 -13.78
N GLY A 106 -17.24 7.82 -14.21
CA GLY A 106 -16.49 6.82 -13.44
C GLY A 106 -15.01 7.20 -13.29
N LYS A 107 -14.41 7.77 -14.34
CA LYS A 107 -13.03 8.29 -14.29
C LYS A 107 -12.90 9.43 -13.28
N LEU A 108 -13.86 10.36 -13.25
CA LEU A 108 -13.87 11.48 -12.32
C LEU A 108 -14.03 11.01 -10.86
N ASP A 109 -14.96 10.10 -10.59
CA ASP A 109 -15.17 9.54 -9.25
C ASP A 109 -13.90 8.85 -8.72
N ARG A 110 -13.22 8.03 -9.55
CA ARG A 110 -11.95 7.40 -9.16
C ARG A 110 -10.85 8.40 -8.91
N TRP A 111 -10.71 9.41 -9.77
CA TRP A 111 -9.72 10.48 -9.60
C TRP A 111 -9.91 11.17 -8.25
N TRP A 112 -11.14 11.59 -7.92
CA TRP A 112 -11.44 12.24 -6.65
C TRP A 112 -11.13 11.35 -5.45
N ARG A 113 -11.62 10.10 -5.46
CA ARG A 113 -11.36 9.14 -4.37
C ARG A 113 -9.87 8.91 -4.15
N ARG A 114 -9.11 8.80 -5.24
CA ARG A 114 -7.66 8.58 -5.20
C ARG A 114 -6.93 9.75 -4.54
N TRP A 115 -7.27 10.98 -4.91
CA TRP A 115 -6.68 12.18 -4.31
C TRP A 115 -7.05 12.34 -2.83
N LEU A 116 -8.30 12.05 -2.46
CA LEU A 116 -8.73 12.01 -1.07
C LEU A 116 -7.90 11.00 -0.27
N LYS A 117 -7.74 9.77 -0.78
CA LYS A 117 -6.92 8.72 -0.16
C LYS A 117 -5.47 9.17 0.03
N TYR A 118 -4.87 9.71 -1.03
CA TYR A 118 -3.51 10.22 -1.01
C TYR A 118 -3.32 11.33 0.04
N ALA A 119 -4.24 12.29 0.10
CA ALA A 119 -4.20 13.38 1.07
C ALA A 119 -4.24 12.83 2.51
N VAL A 120 -5.16 11.91 2.80
CA VAL A 120 -5.31 11.30 4.13
C VAL A 120 -4.02 10.59 4.55
N VAL A 121 -3.48 9.70 3.72
CA VAL A 121 -2.26 8.96 4.10
C VAL A 121 -1.07 9.91 4.24
N ARG A 122 -0.98 10.96 3.41
CA ARG A 122 0.13 11.92 3.51
C ARG A 122 0.14 12.67 4.85
N VAL A 123 -1.02 12.98 5.42
CA VAL A 123 -1.10 13.80 6.65
C VAL A 123 -1.35 13.00 7.94
N ALA A 124 -1.99 11.82 7.88
CA ALA A 124 -2.40 11.07 9.07
C ALA A 124 -1.21 10.73 10.00
N PRO A 125 -1.21 11.12 11.27
CA PRO A 125 -0.08 10.86 12.18
C PRO A 125 -0.09 9.42 12.71
N GLY A 126 0.99 9.03 13.40
CA GLY A 126 0.96 7.89 14.33
C GLY A 126 1.10 6.47 13.75
N TYR A 127 1.26 6.31 12.44
CA TYR A 127 1.43 4.98 11.81
C TYR A 127 2.81 4.77 11.17
N PHE A 128 3.46 5.83 10.69
CA PHE A 128 4.66 5.76 9.89
C PHE A 128 5.88 5.31 10.71
N HIS A 129 6.61 4.30 10.22
CA HIS A 129 7.76 3.67 10.87
C HIS A 129 7.50 3.18 12.31
N LYS A 130 6.23 2.91 12.66
CA LYS A 130 5.85 2.41 13.98
C LYS A 130 6.16 0.92 14.16
N HIS A 131 6.05 0.16 13.07
CA HIS A 131 6.16 -1.30 13.09
C HIS A 131 7.19 -1.79 12.07
N LYS A 132 7.76 -2.97 12.34
CA LYS A 132 8.66 -3.66 11.43
C LYS A 132 7.90 -4.46 10.37
N VAL A 133 8.57 -4.85 9.29
CA VAL A 133 8.06 -5.74 8.24
C VAL A 133 7.67 -7.10 8.82
N SER A 134 8.38 -7.57 9.84
CA SER A 134 8.10 -8.84 10.52
C SER A 134 6.99 -8.77 11.58
N ALA A 135 6.31 -7.62 11.72
CA ALA A 135 5.37 -7.43 12.82
C ALA A 135 4.17 -8.39 12.74
N THR A 136 3.76 -8.97 13.87
CA THR A 136 2.58 -9.84 13.95
C THR A 136 1.29 -9.01 14.02
N TYR A 137 0.14 -9.65 13.80
CA TYR A 137 -1.13 -8.92 13.89
C TYR A 137 -1.41 -8.43 15.32
N GLU A 138 -0.95 -9.16 16.35
CA GLU A 138 -1.06 -8.76 17.75
C GLU A 138 -0.27 -7.47 18.02
N GLU A 139 0.96 -7.36 17.51
CA GLU A 139 1.75 -6.13 17.61
C GLU A 139 1.10 -4.96 16.86
N LEU A 140 0.54 -5.22 15.66
CA LEU A 140 -0.19 -4.22 14.90
C LEU A 140 -1.49 -3.78 15.57
N ALA A 141 -2.11 -4.67 16.35
CA ALA A 141 -3.33 -4.42 17.12
C ALA A 141 -3.03 -3.78 18.49
N GLY A 142 -1.76 -3.76 18.92
CA GLY A 142 -1.37 -3.28 20.25
C GLY A 142 -1.79 -4.21 21.38
N LEU A 143 -1.89 -5.51 21.11
CA LEU A 143 -2.24 -6.55 22.09
C LEU A 143 -1.01 -7.07 22.87
N ILE A 144 0.20 -6.79 22.36
CA ILE A 144 1.50 -7.08 22.97
C ILE A 144 2.48 -5.93 22.74
#